data_AF-A0A9E3L7X6-F1
#
_entry.id   AF-A0A9E3L7X6-F1
#
_cell.length_a   1.000
_cell.length_b   1.000
_cell.length_c   1.000
_cell.angle_alpha   90.00
_cell.angle_beta   90.00
_cell.angle_gamma   90.00
#
_symmetry.space_group_name_H-M   'P 1'
#
loop_
_entity.id
_entity.type
_entity.pdbx_description
1 polymer ?
#
loop_
_entity_poly.entity_id
_entity_poly.type
_entity_poly.pdbx_seq_one_letter_code
_entity_poly.pdbx_strand_id
1 'polypeptide(L)'
;MNIIRECKDGILTWTYRFATMGMAALFCAAHAQAAQSVTLAWNPNSASGIAGYRVHYGTSSGNYTQTSDVGNATTATVANLTSGKTYFFAVTDYNGGGIESSPSNEVTFTASASTPVSLFSASAVPAIVTVSDPNSVELGCKFQASATGKITGVRFYKGPQNVGTHVANVWSSTGTLLTSATFSSESASGWQQVNLANPVSVTSGTTYIVSYHTAGYYSADANYFNTSRTNGYLTAPASAASGGNCVYAYGTSSTFPSSTYNANNYWVDVVFAPGT
;
A
#
# COMPACT_ATOMS: atom_id res chain seq x y z
N MET A 1 -33.22 2.99 -25.61
CA MET A 1 -33.06 3.32 -27.04
C MET A 1 -33.28 4.82 -27.22
N ASN A 2 -32.53 5.42 -28.15
CA ASN A 2 -32.30 6.85 -28.42
C ASN A 2 -31.18 7.55 -27.62
N ILE A 3 -30.32 8.19 -28.42
CA ILE A 3 -28.99 8.74 -28.21
C ILE A 3 -29.09 10.25 -28.49
N ILE A 4 -28.25 11.09 -27.85
CA ILE A 4 -27.40 12.14 -28.46
C ILE A 4 -27.00 13.23 -27.42
N ARG A 5 -25.66 13.32 -27.20
CA ARG A 5 -24.70 14.47 -27.22
C ARG A 5 -25.09 15.74 -26.41
N GLU A 6 -24.22 16.38 -25.62
CA GLU A 6 -22.86 16.85 -25.90
C GLU A 6 -22.18 17.28 -24.57
N CYS A 7 -20.84 17.29 -24.52
CA CYS A 7 -20.05 17.71 -23.35
C CYS A 7 -19.56 19.15 -23.56
N LYS A 8 -19.87 20.05 -22.62
CA LYS A 8 -19.23 21.36 -22.50
C LYS A 8 -18.95 21.67 -21.03
N ASP A 9 -17.69 21.99 -20.75
CA ASP A 9 -17.18 22.61 -19.51
C ASP A 9 -17.05 21.76 -18.23
N GLY A 10 -16.86 20.44 -18.35
CA GLY A 10 -15.97 19.70 -17.44
C GLY A 10 -16.28 19.67 -15.92
N ILE A 11 -17.47 20.09 -15.48
CA ILE A 11 -17.85 20.08 -14.05
C ILE A 11 -19.13 19.26 -13.86
N LEU A 12 -18.99 18.09 -13.24
CA LEU A 12 -20.10 17.29 -12.72
C LEU A 12 -20.40 17.72 -11.27
N THR A 13 -21.42 18.57 -11.08
CA THR A 13 -21.96 18.86 -9.73
C THR A 13 -23.11 17.94 -9.40
N TRP A 14 -22.98 17.17 -8.31
CA TRP A 14 -24.05 16.34 -7.75
C TRP A 14 -24.70 17.07 -6.56
N THR A 15 -25.98 17.43 -6.66
CA THR A 15 -26.78 17.88 -5.50
C THR A 15 -27.73 16.77 -5.07
N TYR A 16 -27.48 16.17 -3.91
CA TYR A 16 -28.38 15.20 -3.29
C TYR A 16 -29.40 15.91 -2.38
N ARG A 17 -30.70 15.74 -2.65
CA ARG A 17 -31.76 16.05 -1.68
C ARG A 17 -32.14 14.75 -0.97
N PHE A 18 -31.95 14.68 0.34
CA PHE A 18 -32.32 13.52 1.14
C PHE A 18 -33.85 13.42 1.28
N ALA A 19 -34.43 12.33 0.76
CA ALA A 19 -35.65 11.74 1.29
C ALA A 19 -35.25 10.40 1.92
N THR A 20 -35.61 10.22 3.18
CA THR A 20 -35.22 9.07 4.01
C THR A 20 -35.74 7.74 3.46
N MET A 21 -34.83 6.88 3.02
CA MET A 21 -35.04 5.43 3.00
C MET A 21 -33.68 4.74 3.13
N GLY A 22 -33.53 3.87 4.13
CA GLY A 22 -32.26 3.25 4.49
C GLY A 22 -31.69 2.42 3.34
N MET A 23 -30.53 2.81 2.84
CA MET A 23 -29.75 2.06 1.87
C MET A 23 -28.42 1.71 2.52
N ALA A 24 -28.20 0.42 2.77
CA ALA A 24 -26.89 -0.09 3.15
C ALA A 24 -25.92 0.24 2.02
N ALA A 25 -24.99 1.16 2.27
CA ALA A 25 -23.92 1.46 1.34
C ALA A 25 -22.97 0.26 1.31
N LEU A 26 -23.11 -0.57 0.28
CA LEU A 26 -22.09 -1.54 -0.10
C LEU A 26 -20.89 -0.73 -0.61
N PHE A 27 -19.96 -0.39 0.27
CA PHE A 27 -18.67 0.16 -0.13
C PHE A 27 -17.90 -0.96 -0.84
N CYS A 28 -17.98 -0.97 -2.17
CA CYS A 28 -17.00 -1.69 -2.97
C CYS A 28 -15.70 -0.90 -2.86
N ALA A 29 -14.83 -1.27 -1.92
CA ALA A 29 -13.48 -0.71 -1.88
C ALA A 29 -12.80 -1.07 -3.20
N ALA A 30 -12.62 -0.08 -4.07
CA ALA A 30 -11.74 -0.22 -5.21
C ALA A 30 -10.32 -0.40 -4.67
N HIS A 31 -9.86 -1.64 -4.64
CA HIS A 31 -8.52 -1.97 -4.22
C HIS A 31 -7.56 -1.57 -5.34
N ALA A 32 -7.00 -0.36 -5.28
CA ALA A 32 -5.83 -0.03 -6.08
C ALA A 32 -4.71 -0.99 -5.68
N GLN A 33 -4.50 -2.06 -6.45
CA GLN A 33 -3.33 -2.93 -6.31
C GLN A 33 -2.10 -2.14 -6.77
N ALA A 34 -0.92 -2.48 -6.23
CA ALA A 34 0.33 -1.96 -6.78
C ALA A 34 0.40 -2.42 -8.24
N ALA A 35 0.21 -1.48 -9.16
CA ALA A 35 -0.07 -1.77 -10.55
C ALA A 35 1.25 -1.92 -11.31
N GLN A 36 1.67 -3.17 -11.56
CA GLN A 36 2.68 -3.37 -12.58
C GLN A 36 2.09 -3.19 -13.96
N SER A 37 2.95 -2.83 -14.90
CA SER A 37 2.60 -2.82 -16.31
C SER A 37 3.64 -3.53 -17.14
N VAL A 38 3.18 -4.09 -18.25
CA VAL A 38 4.05 -4.66 -19.28
C VAL A 38 3.65 -4.06 -20.62
N THR A 39 4.64 -3.67 -21.41
CA THR A 39 4.42 -3.25 -22.81
C THR A 39 4.74 -4.42 -23.73
N LEU A 40 3.72 -4.88 -24.43
CA LEU A 40 3.82 -5.86 -25.51
C LEU A 40 4.11 -5.14 -26.82
N ALA A 41 4.88 -5.77 -27.68
CA ALA A 41 5.08 -5.36 -29.06
C ALA A 41 5.03 -6.58 -29.97
N TRP A 42 4.45 -6.43 -31.16
CA TRP A 42 4.37 -7.49 -32.15
C TRP A 42 4.60 -6.95 -33.56
N ASN A 43 4.93 -7.86 -34.48
CA ASN A 43 5.03 -7.51 -35.89
C ASN A 43 3.62 -7.43 -36.49
N PRO A 44 3.30 -6.39 -37.30
CA PRO A 44 2.02 -6.30 -37.96
C PRO A 44 1.83 -7.46 -38.94
N ASN A 45 0.62 -7.99 -39.03
CA ASN A 45 0.26 -8.96 -40.05
C ASN A 45 0.06 -8.23 -41.39
N SER A 46 0.64 -8.76 -42.47
CA SER A 46 0.63 -8.17 -43.82
C SER A 46 -0.63 -8.51 -44.64
N ALA A 47 -1.57 -9.27 -44.09
CA ALA A 47 -2.81 -9.60 -44.76
C ALA A 47 -3.66 -8.35 -45.04
N SER A 48 -4.27 -8.28 -46.23
CA SER A 48 -5.21 -7.22 -46.57
C SER A 48 -6.52 -7.40 -45.78
N GLY A 49 -7.08 -6.30 -45.27
CA GLY A 49 -8.40 -6.31 -44.61
C GLY A 49 -8.37 -6.39 -43.08
N ILE A 50 -7.19 -6.26 -42.47
CA ILE A 50 -7.05 -6.10 -41.01
C ILE A 50 -7.53 -4.70 -40.61
N ALA A 51 -8.43 -4.66 -39.63
CA ALA A 51 -8.99 -3.44 -39.06
C ALA A 51 -8.40 -3.09 -37.68
N GLY A 52 -7.70 -4.02 -37.04
CA GLY A 52 -6.98 -3.79 -35.80
C GLY A 52 -6.54 -5.08 -35.10
N TYR A 53 -6.12 -4.94 -33.85
CA TYR A 53 -5.62 -6.01 -32.99
C TYR A 53 -6.31 -6.01 -31.62
N ARG A 54 -6.40 -7.19 -31.01
CA ARG A 54 -6.82 -7.38 -29.62
C ARG A 54 -5.76 -8.15 -28.85
N VAL A 55 -5.48 -7.68 -27.64
CA VAL A 55 -4.58 -8.33 -26.69
C VAL A 55 -5.44 -9.11 -25.70
N HIS A 56 -5.22 -10.42 -25.62
CA HIS A 56 -5.87 -11.31 -24.67
C HIS A 56 -4.89 -11.70 -23.58
N TYR A 57 -5.34 -11.71 -22.33
CA TYR A 57 -4.48 -12.10 -21.22
C TYR A 57 -5.21 -12.74 -20.05
N GLY A 58 -4.48 -13.52 -19.26
CA GLY A 58 -4.98 -14.25 -18.09
C GLY A 58 -3.85 -14.79 -17.23
N THR A 59 -4.19 -15.40 -16.10
CA THR A 59 -3.21 -15.98 -15.15
C THR A 59 -2.97 -17.48 -15.36
N SER A 60 -3.56 -18.06 -16.40
CA SER A 60 -3.41 -19.47 -16.77
C SER A 60 -3.16 -19.57 -18.27
N SER A 61 -2.17 -20.37 -18.67
CA SER A 61 -1.84 -20.57 -20.09
C SER A 61 -3.06 -21.05 -20.88
N GLY A 62 -3.30 -20.44 -22.04
CA GLY A 62 -4.42 -20.73 -22.93
C GLY A 62 -5.80 -20.33 -22.40
N ASN A 63 -5.90 -19.71 -21.22
CA ASN A 63 -7.16 -19.23 -20.66
C ASN A 63 -7.07 -17.72 -20.35
N TYR A 64 -7.53 -16.93 -21.33
CA TYR A 64 -7.51 -15.49 -21.26
C TYR A 64 -8.87 -14.97 -20.78
N THR A 65 -8.88 -14.38 -19.59
CA THR A 65 -10.10 -13.83 -18.96
C THR A 65 -10.29 -12.35 -19.24
N GLN A 66 -9.28 -11.70 -19.83
CA GLN A 66 -9.28 -10.28 -20.16
C GLN A 66 -8.91 -10.05 -21.63
N THR A 67 -9.51 -9.04 -22.24
CA THR A 67 -9.24 -8.62 -23.62
C THR A 67 -9.16 -7.10 -23.68
N SER A 68 -8.18 -6.57 -24.41
CA SER A 68 -8.04 -5.14 -24.72
C SER A 68 -7.98 -4.95 -26.23
N ASP A 69 -8.89 -4.14 -26.77
CA ASP A 69 -8.82 -3.69 -28.16
C ASP A 69 -7.82 -2.52 -28.26
N VAL A 70 -6.88 -2.62 -29.19
CA VAL A 70 -5.79 -1.64 -29.36
C VAL A 70 -5.80 -1.00 -30.75
N GLY A 71 -6.84 -1.27 -31.55
CA GLY A 71 -6.95 -0.80 -32.92
C GLY A 71 -5.72 -1.19 -33.75
N ASN A 72 -5.21 -0.26 -34.56
CA ASN A 72 -4.07 -0.51 -35.45
C ASN A 72 -2.68 -0.42 -34.78
N ALA A 73 -2.63 -0.26 -33.45
CA ALA A 73 -1.35 -0.25 -32.74
C ALA A 73 -0.70 -1.63 -32.80
N THR A 74 0.63 -1.66 -32.95
CA THR A 74 1.45 -2.88 -32.84
C THR A 74 2.16 -2.98 -31.49
N THR A 75 1.74 -2.15 -30.55
CA THR A 75 2.23 -2.11 -29.17
C THR A 75 1.08 -1.87 -28.21
N ALA A 76 1.10 -2.49 -27.04
CA ALA A 76 0.09 -2.30 -26.01
C ALA A 76 0.66 -2.37 -24.61
N THR A 77 0.28 -1.44 -23.74
CA THR A 77 0.62 -1.50 -22.32
C THR A 77 -0.55 -2.07 -21.54
N VAL A 78 -0.34 -3.23 -20.91
CA VAL A 78 -1.29 -3.80 -19.95
C VAL A 78 -0.86 -3.37 -18.56
N ALA A 79 -1.67 -2.53 -17.92
CA ALA A 79 -1.43 -2.01 -16.57
C ALA A 79 -2.22 -2.79 -15.51
N ASN A 80 -2.00 -2.46 -14.23
CA ASN A 80 -2.70 -3.04 -13.09
C ASN A 80 -2.50 -4.54 -12.92
N LEU A 81 -1.35 -5.07 -13.34
CA LEU A 81 -0.97 -6.46 -13.10
C LEU A 81 -0.66 -6.66 -11.61
N THR A 82 -1.21 -7.73 -11.03
CA THR A 82 -1.00 -8.09 -9.63
C THR A 82 0.43 -8.59 -9.41
N SER A 83 1.17 -7.96 -8.50
CA SER A 83 2.52 -8.38 -8.13
C SER A 83 2.58 -9.87 -7.72
N GLY A 84 3.64 -10.56 -8.13
CA GLY A 84 3.87 -11.98 -7.85
C GLY A 84 3.00 -12.93 -8.68
N LYS A 85 2.16 -12.43 -9.60
CA LYS A 85 1.39 -13.26 -10.53
C LYS A 85 2.10 -13.38 -11.87
N THR A 86 2.02 -14.58 -12.45
CA THR A 86 2.38 -14.82 -13.85
C THR A 86 1.16 -14.59 -14.72
N TYR A 87 1.34 -13.80 -15.77
CA TYR A 87 0.36 -13.52 -16.80
C TYR A 87 0.82 -14.10 -18.13
N PHE A 88 -0.16 -14.55 -18.90
CA PHE A 88 -0.02 -15.12 -20.23
C PHE A 88 -0.76 -14.21 -21.21
N PHE A 89 -0.12 -13.88 -22.34
CA PHE A 89 -0.65 -12.94 -23.33
C PHE A 89 -0.60 -13.56 -24.72
N ALA A 90 -1.65 -13.30 -25.50
CA ALA A 90 -1.67 -13.56 -26.93
C ALA A 90 -2.38 -12.42 -27.65
N VAL A 91 -2.08 -12.24 -28.95
CA VAL A 91 -2.67 -11.20 -29.78
C VAL A 91 -3.42 -11.85 -30.94
N THR A 92 -4.61 -11.34 -31.23
CA THR A 92 -5.35 -11.63 -32.47
C THR A 92 -5.40 -10.37 -33.32
N ASP A 93 -5.42 -10.54 -34.64
CA ASP A 93 -5.91 -9.49 -35.53
C ASP A 93 -7.42 -9.67 -35.76
N TYR A 94 -8.11 -8.60 -36.14
CA TYR A 94 -9.52 -8.66 -36.53
C TYR A 94 -9.78 -7.86 -37.80
N ASN A 95 -10.76 -8.31 -38.60
CA ASN A 95 -11.16 -7.65 -39.84
C ASN A 95 -12.25 -6.59 -39.63
N GLY A 96 -12.69 -5.89 -40.70
CA GLY A 96 -13.74 -4.86 -40.62
C GLY A 96 -15.10 -5.35 -40.08
N GLY A 97 -15.34 -6.67 -40.04
CA GLY A 97 -16.51 -7.30 -39.42
C GLY A 97 -16.31 -7.69 -37.95
N GLY A 98 -15.14 -7.43 -37.37
CA GLY A 98 -14.80 -7.79 -35.99
C GLY A 98 -14.50 -9.28 -35.78
N ILE A 99 -14.31 -10.05 -36.86
CA ILE A 99 -13.95 -11.47 -36.80
C ILE A 99 -12.44 -11.56 -36.53
N GLU A 100 -12.08 -12.28 -35.48
CA GLU A 100 -10.69 -12.46 -35.03
C GLU A 100 -9.99 -13.65 -35.71
N SER A 101 -8.68 -13.53 -35.88
CA SER A 101 -7.79 -14.62 -36.28
C SER A 101 -7.63 -15.69 -35.19
N SER A 102 -6.87 -16.75 -35.50
CA SER A 102 -6.27 -17.55 -34.44
C SER A 102 -5.27 -16.70 -33.63
N PRO A 103 -5.10 -16.96 -32.32
CA PRO A 103 -4.13 -16.23 -31.49
C PRO A 103 -2.68 -16.43 -31.96
N SER A 104 -1.84 -15.45 -31.68
CA SER A 104 -0.38 -15.55 -31.79
C SER A 104 0.19 -16.66 -30.89
N ASN A 105 1.51 -16.88 -30.96
CA ASN A 105 2.20 -17.58 -29.88
C ASN A 105 1.98 -16.83 -28.55
N GLU A 106 1.87 -17.60 -27.48
CA GLU A 106 1.71 -17.05 -26.14
C GLU A 106 3.05 -16.51 -25.63
N VAL A 107 3.01 -15.38 -24.93
CA VAL A 107 4.16 -14.84 -24.18
C VAL A 107 3.80 -14.73 -22.71
N THR A 108 4.80 -14.89 -21.85
CA THR A 108 4.60 -14.88 -20.39
C THR A 108 5.30 -13.69 -19.76
N PHE A 109 4.66 -13.05 -18.80
CA PHE A 109 5.27 -12.04 -17.95
C PHE A 109 4.93 -12.34 -16.49
N THR A 110 5.95 -12.50 -15.65
CA THR A 110 5.78 -12.60 -14.20
C THR A 110 5.94 -11.23 -13.59
N ALA A 111 4.84 -10.69 -13.07
CA ALA A 111 4.88 -9.44 -12.33
C ALA A 111 5.76 -9.63 -11.08
N SER A 112 6.81 -8.83 -10.94
CA SER A 112 7.78 -8.96 -9.85
C SER A 112 7.07 -8.85 -8.49
N ALA A 113 7.34 -9.76 -7.55
CA ALA A 113 6.87 -9.55 -6.19
C ALA A 113 7.66 -8.40 -5.57
N SER A 114 6.97 -7.38 -5.07
CA SER A 114 7.62 -6.36 -4.23
C SER A 114 8.12 -7.02 -2.96
N THR A 115 9.42 -6.95 -2.69
CA THR A 115 9.98 -7.47 -1.44
C THR A 115 9.70 -6.45 -0.34
N PRO A 116 8.94 -6.80 0.70
CA PRO A 116 8.64 -5.84 1.76
C PRO A 116 9.91 -5.46 2.52
N VAL A 117 10.03 -4.17 2.83
CA VAL A 117 11.14 -3.57 3.57
C VAL A 117 10.65 -2.88 4.84
N SER A 118 11.55 -2.75 5.80
CA SER A 118 11.32 -2.04 7.06
C SER A 118 12.47 -1.09 7.35
N LEU A 119 12.24 -0.06 8.16
CA LEU A 119 13.26 0.93 8.48
C LEU A 119 14.41 0.34 9.31
N PHE A 120 14.08 -0.55 10.23
CA PHE A 120 15.02 -1.22 11.13
C PHE A 120 15.21 -2.69 10.75
N SER A 121 16.46 -3.18 10.84
CA SER A 121 16.75 -4.59 10.65
C SER A 121 16.08 -5.43 11.75
N ALA A 122 15.78 -6.69 11.45
CA ALA A 122 15.24 -7.63 12.43
C ALA A 122 16.23 -7.94 13.58
N SER A 123 17.51 -7.62 13.40
CA SER A 123 18.56 -7.75 14.42
C SER A 123 18.75 -6.48 15.27
N ALA A 124 18.07 -5.38 14.95
CA ALA A 124 18.21 -4.14 15.70
C ALA A 124 17.58 -4.28 17.09
N VAL A 125 18.28 -3.82 18.12
CA VAL A 125 17.88 -3.91 19.53
C VAL A 125 17.92 -2.52 20.16
N PRO A 126 16.87 -2.10 20.91
CA PRO A 126 16.86 -0.89 21.72
C PRO A 126 17.99 -0.82 22.74
N ALA A 127 18.53 0.38 22.95
CA ALA A 127 19.40 0.66 24.10
C ALA A 127 18.64 0.53 25.41
N ILE A 128 17.38 0.99 25.46
CA ILE A 128 16.47 0.75 26.60
C ILE A 128 15.35 -0.19 26.16
N VAL A 129 15.49 -1.46 26.53
CA VAL A 129 14.54 -2.51 26.16
C VAL A 129 13.21 -2.36 26.90
N THR A 130 13.21 -1.88 28.13
CA THR A 130 11.99 -1.68 28.91
C THR A 130 12.03 -0.34 29.65
N VAL A 131 11.11 0.54 29.28
CA VAL A 131 10.62 1.67 30.07
C VAL A 131 9.34 1.21 30.78
N SER A 132 9.17 1.64 32.02
CA SER A 132 7.98 1.38 32.84
C SER A 132 7.22 2.69 33.06
N ASP A 133 6.21 2.95 32.24
CA ASP A 133 5.28 4.05 32.43
C ASP A 133 4.03 3.55 33.17
N PRO A 134 3.56 4.22 34.23
CA PRO A 134 2.34 3.81 34.93
C PRO A 134 1.07 3.99 34.09
N ASN A 135 1.12 4.70 32.97
CA ASN A 135 -0.04 4.99 32.13
C ASN A 135 0.02 4.26 30.79
N SER A 136 -1.14 3.87 30.28
CA SER A 136 -1.30 3.42 28.90
C SER A 136 -0.96 4.53 27.91
N VAL A 137 -0.29 4.16 26.83
CA VAL A 137 0.30 5.11 25.88
C VAL A 137 0.25 4.55 24.45
N GLU A 138 -0.06 5.41 23.49
CA GLU A 138 0.18 5.19 22.08
C GLU A 138 1.56 5.74 21.73
N LEU A 139 2.40 4.93 21.11
CA LEU A 139 3.77 5.28 20.71
C LEU A 139 3.90 5.07 19.22
N GLY A 140 4.45 6.04 18.50
CA GLY A 140 4.56 5.97 17.05
C GLY A 140 5.78 6.64 16.49
N CYS A 141 5.91 6.57 15.17
CA CYS A 141 6.93 7.24 14.39
C CYS A 141 6.39 7.77 13.09
N LYS A 142 6.82 8.99 12.73
CA LYS A 142 6.56 9.55 11.41
C LYS A 142 7.53 8.91 10.42
N PHE A 143 7.03 8.57 9.25
CA PHE A 143 7.83 8.03 8.16
C PHE A 143 7.33 8.57 6.81
N GLN A 144 8.22 8.52 5.83
CA GLN A 144 7.94 8.77 4.41
C GLN A 144 8.49 7.60 3.60
N ALA A 145 7.82 7.27 2.51
CA ALA A 145 8.34 6.37 1.49
C ALA A 145 8.78 7.18 0.27
N SER A 146 9.90 6.82 -0.37
CA SER A 146 10.34 7.44 -1.63
C SER A 146 9.67 6.86 -2.87
N ALA A 147 8.85 5.82 -2.71
CA ALA A 147 8.00 5.23 -3.74
C ALA A 147 6.55 5.13 -3.23
N THR A 148 5.59 5.25 -4.13
CA THR A 148 4.20 4.88 -3.85
C THR A 148 4.14 3.38 -3.64
N GLY A 149 3.38 2.90 -2.66
CA GLY A 149 3.31 1.47 -2.34
C GLY A 149 2.29 1.17 -1.26
N LYS A 150 2.49 0.06 -0.55
CA LYS A 150 1.56 -0.38 0.51
C LYS A 150 2.28 -0.68 1.81
N ILE A 151 1.67 -0.29 2.92
CA ILE A 151 1.99 -0.83 4.24
C ILE A 151 1.22 -2.13 4.39
N THR A 152 1.94 -3.24 4.51
CA THR A 152 1.38 -4.60 4.62
C THR A 152 1.42 -5.13 6.05
N GLY A 153 2.14 -4.45 6.93
CA GLY A 153 2.29 -4.85 8.33
C GLY A 153 2.86 -3.72 9.18
N VAL A 154 2.75 -3.88 10.49
CA VAL A 154 3.35 -3.01 11.49
C VAL A 154 4.19 -3.86 12.41
N ARG A 155 5.32 -3.30 12.87
CA ARG A 155 6.19 -3.93 13.85
C ARG A 155 6.41 -3.02 15.04
N PHE A 156 6.69 -3.62 16.19
CA PHE A 156 7.30 -2.91 17.31
C PHE A 156 8.30 -3.81 18.02
N TYR A 157 9.26 -3.23 18.74
CA TYR A 157 10.14 -4.00 19.61
C TYR A 157 9.52 -4.19 20.98
N LYS A 158 9.37 -5.44 21.41
CA LYS A 158 8.77 -5.82 22.70
C LYS A 158 9.86 -6.14 23.73
N GLY A 159 9.87 -5.39 24.83
CA GLY A 159 10.57 -5.78 26.05
C GLY A 159 9.81 -6.87 26.83
N PRO A 160 10.47 -7.69 27.65
CA PRO A 160 9.85 -8.85 28.29
C PRO A 160 8.72 -8.52 29.28
N GLN A 161 8.71 -7.32 29.85
CA GLN A 161 7.60 -6.85 30.72
C GLN A 161 6.46 -6.19 29.94
N ASN A 162 6.64 -5.91 28.64
CA ASN A 162 5.58 -5.36 27.82
C ASN A 162 4.60 -6.45 27.42
N VAL A 163 3.71 -6.78 28.35
CA VAL A 163 2.71 -7.85 28.23
C VAL A 163 1.31 -7.26 28.09
N GLY A 164 0.36 -8.09 27.68
CA GLY A 164 -1.02 -7.68 27.43
C GLY A 164 -1.27 -7.43 25.94
N THR A 165 -2.38 -6.76 25.66
CA THR A 165 -2.82 -6.50 24.29
C THR A 165 -2.06 -5.32 23.70
N HIS A 166 -1.48 -5.52 22.52
CA HIS A 166 -0.91 -4.45 21.70
C HIS A 166 -1.76 -4.24 20.46
N VAL A 167 -1.96 -2.97 20.08
CA VAL A 167 -2.75 -2.60 18.89
C VAL A 167 -1.90 -1.71 18.01
N ALA A 168 -1.60 -2.16 16.80
CA ALA A 168 -0.95 -1.36 15.76
C ALA A 168 -1.94 -0.40 15.10
N ASN A 169 -1.46 0.77 14.71
CA ASN A 169 -2.22 1.75 13.95
C ASN A 169 -1.35 2.40 12.86
N VAL A 170 -1.98 2.79 11.76
CA VAL A 170 -1.37 3.66 10.75
C VAL A 170 -2.29 4.85 10.53
N TRP A 171 -1.72 6.06 10.53
CA TRP A 171 -2.44 7.32 10.46
C TRP A 171 -1.93 8.19 9.31
N SER A 172 -2.80 9.06 8.80
CA SER A 172 -2.35 10.25 8.07
C SER A 172 -1.60 11.20 9.01
N SER A 173 -0.80 12.11 8.46
CA SER A 173 -0.16 13.18 9.23
C SER A 173 -1.15 14.13 9.93
N THR A 174 -2.42 14.13 9.52
CA THR A 174 -3.48 14.99 10.05
C THR A 174 -4.36 14.30 11.09
N GLY A 175 -4.11 13.03 11.42
CA GLY A 175 -4.83 12.32 12.46
C GLY A 175 -5.94 11.38 12.01
N THR A 176 -6.11 11.17 10.70
CA THR A 176 -7.07 10.17 10.20
C THR A 176 -6.49 8.77 10.38
N LEU A 177 -7.22 7.90 11.10
CA LEU A 177 -6.88 6.48 11.22
C LEU A 177 -7.11 5.78 9.87
N LEU A 178 -6.04 5.21 9.30
CA LEU A 178 -6.08 4.50 8.01
C LEU A 178 -6.28 3.00 8.20
N THR A 179 -5.74 2.44 9.29
CA THR A 179 -5.94 1.04 9.66
C THR A 179 -5.58 0.80 11.13
N SER A 180 -6.13 -0.27 11.69
CA SER A 180 -5.78 -0.77 13.02
C SER A 180 -5.74 -2.30 13.00
N ALA A 181 -4.82 -2.89 13.76
CA ALA A 181 -4.68 -4.34 13.87
C ALA A 181 -4.13 -4.74 15.25
N THR A 182 -4.74 -5.75 15.86
CA THR A 182 -4.26 -6.30 17.13
C THR A 182 -3.13 -7.29 16.89
N PHE A 183 -2.01 -7.16 17.60
CA PHE A 183 -0.95 -8.16 17.57
C PHE A 183 -1.44 -9.45 18.23
N SER A 184 -1.23 -10.57 17.55
CA SER A 184 -1.53 -11.91 18.04
C SER A 184 -0.29 -12.79 17.95
N SER A 185 -0.22 -13.81 18.83
CA SER A 185 0.89 -14.78 18.85
C SER A 185 2.29 -14.15 19.01
N GLU A 186 2.39 -13.11 19.81
CA GLU A 186 3.67 -12.45 20.10
C GLU A 186 4.64 -13.34 20.87
N SER A 187 5.94 -13.16 20.63
CA SER A 187 6.98 -13.77 21.45
C SER A 187 7.12 -13.06 22.81
N ALA A 188 7.96 -13.62 23.69
CA ALA A 188 8.25 -13.03 24.99
C ALA A 188 9.01 -11.69 24.87
N SER A 189 9.87 -11.53 23.86
CA SER A 189 10.61 -10.30 23.59
C SER A 189 11.16 -10.27 22.16
N GLY A 190 11.60 -9.09 21.73
CA GLY A 190 12.13 -8.83 20.38
C GLY A 190 11.09 -8.22 19.45
N TRP A 191 11.43 -8.14 18.16
CA TRP A 191 10.52 -7.61 17.15
C TRP A 191 9.24 -8.45 17.04
N GLN A 192 8.11 -7.81 17.24
CA GLN A 192 6.78 -8.33 16.93
C GLN A 192 6.33 -7.75 15.61
N GLN A 193 5.55 -8.53 14.86
CA GLN A 193 4.94 -8.07 13.61
C GLN A 193 3.50 -8.54 13.56
N VAL A 194 2.61 -7.64 13.13
CA VAL A 194 1.25 -7.97 12.70
C VAL A 194 1.10 -7.64 11.23
N ASN A 195 0.55 -8.57 10.46
CA ASN A 195 0.18 -8.34 9.06
C ASN A 195 -1.20 -7.69 9.01
N LEU A 196 -1.36 -6.68 8.15
CA LEU A 196 -2.63 -6.00 7.96
C LEU A 196 -3.53 -6.84 7.05
N ALA A 197 -4.75 -7.11 7.49
CA ALA A 197 -5.75 -7.79 6.66
C ALA A 197 -6.04 -7.00 5.37
N ASN A 198 -6.06 -5.67 5.48
CA ASN A 198 -6.19 -4.74 4.36
C ASN A 198 -4.97 -3.82 4.33
N PRO A 199 -4.00 -4.04 3.42
CA PRO A 199 -2.83 -3.19 3.29
C PRO A 199 -3.19 -1.73 2.95
N VAL A 200 -2.48 -0.77 3.57
CA VAL A 200 -2.72 0.67 3.42
C VAL A 200 -1.88 1.24 2.29
N SER A 201 -2.51 1.87 1.30
CA SER A 201 -1.79 2.58 0.24
C SER A 201 -1.14 3.86 0.78
N VAL A 202 0.14 4.06 0.47
CA VAL A 202 0.89 5.27 0.80
C VAL A 202 1.48 5.88 -0.46
N THR A 203 1.50 7.21 -0.52
CA THR A 203 2.05 7.97 -1.65
C THR A 203 3.49 8.36 -1.38
N SER A 204 4.33 8.36 -2.42
CA SER A 204 5.73 8.82 -2.32
C SER A 204 5.81 10.25 -1.75
N GLY A 205 6.77 10.48 -0.86
CA GLY A 205 7.04 11.79 -0.23
C GLY A 205 6.01 12.24 0.81
N THR A 206 4.89 11.53 0.96
CA THR A 206 3.86 11.88 1.95
C THR A 206 4.25 11.36 3.33
N THR A 207 4.06 12.20 4.35
CA THR A 207 4.31 11.80 5.76
C THR A 207 3.11 11.05 6.32
N TYR A 208 3.38 9.89 6.91
CA TYR A 208 2.42 9.09 7.65
C TYR A 208 2.96 8.80 9.05
N ILE A 209 2.10 8.29 9.94
CA ILE A 209 2.50 7.87 11.28
C ILE A 209 2.15 6.40 11.45
N VAL A 210 3.12 5.59 11.85
CA VAL A 210 2.88 4.23 12.36
C VAL A 210 2.95 4.27 13.87
N SER A 211 2.07 3.56 14.56
CA SER A 211 2.08 3.51 16.03
C SER A 211 1.60 2.17 16.58
N TYR A 212 1.84 1.95 17.87
CA TYR A 212 1.16 0.92 18.63
C TYR A 212 0.73 1.42 20.01
N HIS A 213 -0.36 0.87 20.52
CA HIS A 213 -0.86 1.10 21.87
C HIS A 213 -0.38 0.01 22.83
N THR A 214 -0.04 0.41 24.05
CA THR A 214 0.37 -0.48 25.15
C THR A 214 -0.18 0.01 26.50
N ALA A 215 -0.20 -0.89 27.48
CA ALA A 215 -0.57 -0.61 28.87
C ALA A 215 0.48 0.19 29.66
N GLY A 216 1.64 0.54 29.07
CA GLY A 216 2.63 1.46 29.67
C GLY A 216 4.07 0.97 29.63
N TYR A 217 4.33 -0.26 29.17
CA TYR A 217 5.69 -0.75 28.97
C TYR A 217 6.09 -0.61 27.50
N TYR A 218 7.31 -0.16 27.23
CA TYR A 218 7.80 0.03 25.87
C TYR A 218 9.32 0.09 25.80
N SER A 219 9.88 0.01 24.59
CA SER A 219 11.30 0.23 24.36
C SER A 219 11.55 1.65 23.85
N ALA A 220 12.66 2.28 24.25
CA ALA A 220 12.96 3.65 23.84
C ALA A 220 14.44 3.96 23.77
N ASP A 221 14.85 4.76 22.78
CA ASP A 221 16.20 5.32 22.72
C ASP A 221 16.13 6.84 22.62
N ALA A 222 16.65 7.55 23.62
CA ALA A 222 16.65 9.01 23.62
C ALA A 222 17.62 9.58 22.58
N ASN A 223 17.30 10.75 22.04
CA ASN A 223 18.11 11.50 21.06
C ASN A 223 18.35 10.78 19.72
N TYR A 224 17.69 9.64 19.48
CA TYR A 224 17.91 8.82 18.28
C TYR A 224 17.58 9.58 16.99
N PHE A 225 16.47 10.32 16.97
CA PHE A 225 16.02 11.09 15.82
C PHE A 225 16.52 12.54 15.80
N ASN A 226 17.66 12.83 16.44
CA ASN A 226 18.40 14.07 16.15
C ASN A 226 18.85 14.11 14.69
N THR A 227 19.02 12.94 14.07
CA THR A 227 19.25 12.76 12.63
C THR A 227 18.17 11.88 12.02
N SER A 228 17.92 12.02 10.72
CA SER A 228 17.02 11.12 9.99
C SER A 228 17.59 9.70 9.92
N ARG A 229 16.71 8.71 9.91
CA ARG A 229 17.05 7.32 9.58
C ARG A 229 16.45 6.98 8.23
N THR A 230 17.26 6.44 7.33
CA THR A 230 16.82 5.97 6.01
C THR A 230 17.29 4.53 5.81
N ASN A 231 16.41 3.70 5.24
CA ASN A 231 16.74 2.35 4.79
C ASN A 231 15.90 2.01 3.55
N GLY A 232 16.57 1.88 2.39
CA GLY A 232 15.90 1.67 1.12
C GLY A 232 14.88 2.79 0.83
N TYR A 233 13.63 2.40 0.63
CA TYR A 233 12.53 3.34 0.33
C TYR A 233 12.03 4.13 1.55
N LEU A 234 12.33 3.71 2.77
CA LEU A 234 11.75 4.30 3.97
C LEU A 234 12.70 5.31 4.60
N THR A 235 12.14 6.45 5.01
CA THR A 235 12.83 7.46 5.82
C THR A 235 11.96 7.88 6.99
N ALA A 236 12.50 7.79 8.20
CA ALA A 236 11.98 8.51 9.36
C ALA A 236 12.79 9.82 9.50
N PRO A 237 12.16 11.00 9.32
CA PRO A 237 12.88 12.27 9.32
C PRO A 237 13.44 12.63 10.70
N ALA A 238 14.44 13.52 10.73
CA ALA A 238 14.93 14.08 11.99
C ALA A 238 13.82 14.87 12.69
N SER A 239 13.77 14.81 14.03
CA SER A 239 12.75 15.47 14.84
C SER A 239 12.66 16.97 14.57
N ALA A 240 13.81 17.65 14.46
CA ALA A 240 13.87 19.08 14.13
C ALA A 240 13.32 19.42 12.73
N ALA A 241 13.42 18.50 11.77
CA ALA A 241 12.98 18.71 10.39
C ALA A 241 11.49 18.40 10.18
N SER A 242 10.83 17.70 11.11
CA SER A 242 9.45 17.22 10.95
C SER A 242 8.47 17.72 12.01
N GLY A 243 8.85 18.74 12.79
CA GLY A 243 8.04 19.24 13.92
C GLY A 243 7.82 18.14 14.97
N GLY A 244 8.91 17.46 15.36
CA GLY A 244 8.88 16.24 16.17
C GLY A 244 8.92 14.99 15.31
N ASN A 245 9.68 13.98 15.72
CA ASN A 245 9.55 12.61 15.22
C ASN A 245 9.61 11.62 16.38
N CYS A 246 9.00 10.47 16.13
CA CYS A 246 8.65 9.45 17.09
C CYS A 246 7.84 10.04 18.25
N VAL A 247 6.53 9.94 18.04
CA VAL A 247 5.48 10.69 18.73
C VAL A 247 4.75 9.80 19.73
N TYR A 248 4.06 10.39 20.68
CA TYR A 248 3.25 9.66 21.65
C TYR A 248 1.95 10.39 21.99
N ALA A 249 1.02 9.66 22.60
CA ALA A 249 -0.15 10.21 23.27
C ALA A 249 -0.60 9.28 24.40
N TYR A 250 -0.92 9.85 25.55
CA TYR A 250 -1.50 9.09 26.66
C TYR A 250 -2.99 8.85 26.43
N GLY A 251 -3.45 7.66 26.81
CA GLY A 251 -4.84 7.25 26.67
C GLY A 251 -5.02 5.77 26.98
N THR A 252 -6.19 5.40 27.50
CA THR A 252 -6.53 4.00 27.80
C THR A 252 -6.87 3.18 26.56
N SER A 253 -6.99 3.82 25.40
CA SER A 253 -7.22 3.23 24.09
C SER A 253 -6.35 3.91 23.04
N SER A 254 -6.26 3.31 21.85
CA SER A 254 -5.58 3.94 20.72
C SER A 254 -6.12 5.33 20.42
N THR A 255 -5.19 6.25 20.22
CA THR A 255 -5.44 7.67 19.97
C THR A 255 -4.32 8.24 19.12
N PHE A 256 -4.58 9.29 18.34
CA PHE A 256 -3.57 9.84 17.44
C PHE A 256 -2.39 10.44 18.21
N PRO A 257 -1.15 9.95 18.01
CA PRO A 257 0.00 10.48 18.73
C PRO A 257 0.58 11.73 18.04
N SER A 258 0.62 12.85 18.77
CA SER A 258 1.12 14.13 18.25
C SER A 258 2.18 14.81 19.14
N SER A 259 2.32 14.37 20.39
CA SER A 259 3.36 14.85 21.30
C SER A 259 4.71 14.21 20.96
N THR A 260 5.82 14.87 21.27
CA THR A 260 7.17 14.32 21.10
C THR A 260 8.02 14.60 22.34
N TYR A 261 9.01 13.76 22.59
CA TYR A 261 9.93 13.92 23.71
C TYR A 261 11.33 13.48 23.30
N ASN A 262 12.32 14.34 23.54
CA ASN A 262 13.76 14.08 23.36
C ASN A 262 14.19 13.40 22.04
N ALA A 263 13.45 13.61 20.95
CA ALA A 263 13.68 12.92 19.68
C ALA A 263 13.83 11.39 19.86
N ASN A 264 13.06 10.82 20.79
CA ASN A 264 13.12 9.41 21.15
C ASN A 264 12.83 8.53 19.93
N ASN A 265 13.40 7.33 19.88
CA ASN A 265 12.90 6.24 19.03
C ASN A 265 12.10 5.28 19.90
N TYR A 266 10.81 5.10 19.62
CA TYR A 266 9.95 4.13 20.33
C TYR A 266 9.90 2.75 19.67
N TRP A 267 10.81 2.50 18.72
CA TRP A 267 11.02 1.21 18.08
C TRP A 267 9.78 0.64 17.40
N VAL A 268 9.02 1.52 16.75
CA VAL A 268 7.86 1.20 15.92
C VAL A 268 8.25 1.33 14.46
N ASP A 269 7.82 0.39 13.63
CA ASP A 269 8.22 0.30 12.23
C ASP A 269 7.06 -0.20 11.35
N VAL A 270 7.20 0.00 10.06
CA VAL A 270 6.29 -0.53 9.04
C VAL A 270 6.93 -1.69 8.29
N VAL A 271 6.08 -2.52 7.71
CA VAL A 271 6.43 -3.44 6.63
C VAL A 271 5.87 -2.84 5.35
N PHE A 272 6.75 -2.28 4.52
CA PHE A 272 6.40 -1.55 3.31
C PHE A 272 6.73 -2.35 2.06
N ALA A 273 5.73 -2.63 1.24
CA ALA A 273 5.89 -3.16 -0.10
C ALA A 273 5.88 -2.00 -1.11
N PRO A 274 7.04 -1.59 -1.68
CA PRO A 274 7.08 -0.58 -2.73
C PRO A 274 6.22 -1.00 -3.93
N GLY A 275 5.52 -0.03 -4.53
CA GLY A 275 4.99 -0.18 -5.87
C GLY A 275 6.16 -0.30 -6.85
N THR A 276 6.00 -1.19 -7.81
CA THR A 276 6.93 -1.52 -8.88
C THR A 276 6.44 -0.93 -10.18
#